data_AF-A0A7C2ZAE5-F1
#
_entry.id   AF-A0A7C2ZAE5-F1
#
_cell.length_a   1.000
_cell.length_b   1.000
_cell.length_c   1.000
_cell.angle_alpha   90.00
_cell.angle_beta   90.00
_cell.angle_gamma   90.00
#
_symmetry.space_group_name_H-M   'P 1'
#
loop_
_entity.id
_entity.type
_entity.pdbx_description
1 polymer ?
#
loop_
_entity_poly.entity_id
_entity_poly.type
_entity_poly.pdbx_seq_one_letter_code
_entity_poly.pdbx_strand_id
1 'polypeptide(L)'
;MHLAILGAVSLSILYTLIYPWVYRSQLAHYVMFGVASPLIVGLISAFAWRVQVLARSLRVHGMLNVSGEFRGRSIRLQGVLIGVIALTATTLATSILPGLLYLNVKLTVAAVDYMLVAIFYVRPEVNLYADFDRALHDIRMPFNIKDVIEGRVDASQVSMGVSRLSELDMYETLSLDACVEIGACEESCPATAAGRPLSPRVLVRKLAMLKGTTGPGSNPLDVVSDDELWACTTCGACTYNCPVGVRHVDIIIDLRRRLVELGRLDQKKSNLLLNLSQYGNTMGTPNYGRHEWLRELGVKTVEENPGFQYLLWVGCMGSFDSRAREIVKALIEVLREAGLLDKVAILGDEETCCGDPARRLGEEGRFQEIALRNIELFRKYGVRRIITICPH
;
A
#
# COMPACT_ATOMS: atom_id res chain seq x y z
N MET A 1 -20.85 -5.84 6.38
CA MET A 1 -20.67 -6.17 7.81
C MET A 1 -20.93 -4.96 8.70
N HIS A 2 -20.15 -3.88 8.55
CA HIS A 2 -20.16 -2.72 9.47
C HIS A 2 -21.47 -1.91 9.50
N LEU A 3 -22.09 -1.64 8.35
CA LEU A 3 -23.43 -0.98 8.29
C LEU A 3 -24.54 -1.82 8.97
N ALA A 4 -24.41 -3.15 8.93
CA ALA A 4 -25.35 -4.04 9.61
C ALA A 4 -25.15 -4.01 11.13
N ILE A 5 -23.90 -3.88 11.61
CA ILE A 5 -23.58 -3.73 13.04
C ILE A 5 -24.10 -2.38 13.54
N LEU A 6 -23.82 -1.29 12.82
CA LEU A 6 -24.23 0.05 13.23
C LEU A 6 -25.75 0.21 13.22
N GLY A 7 -26.42 -0.25 12.15
CA GLY A 7 -27.89 -0.28 12.07
C GLY A 7 -28.52 -1.11 13.18
N ALA A 8 -27.90 -2.24 13.53
CA ALA A 8 -28.39 -3.09 14.61
C ALA A 8 -28.16 -2.51 16.01
N VAL A 9 -27.03 -1.85 16.28
CA VAL A 9 -26.80 -1.11 17.54
C VAL A 9 -27.82 0.02 17.69
N SER A 10 -28.04 0.81 16.64
CA SER A 10 -29.06 1.87 16.64
C SER A 10 -30.46 1.32 16.92
N LEU A 11 -30.82 0.21 16.28
CA LEU A 11 -32.11 -0.44 16.52
C LEU A 11 -32.24 -1.02 17.93
N SER A 12 -31.18 -1.60 18.46
CA SER A 12 -31.12 -2.13 19.83
C SER A 12 -31.27 -1.04 20.89
N ILE A 13 -30.66 0.12 20.69
CA ILE A 13 -30.82 1.29 21.57
C ILE A 13 -32.26 1.79 21.51
N LEU A 14 -32.79 2.03 20.31
CA LEU A 14 -34.18 2.44 20.10
C LEU A 14 -35.15 1.44 20.76
N TYR A 15 -34.86 0.15 20.65
CA TYR A 15 -35.66 -0.89 21.26
C TYR A 15 -35.62 -0.88 22.79
N THR A 16 -34.44 -0.71 23.38
CA THR A 16 -34.28 -0.63 24.85
C THR A 16 -35.13 0.50 25.44
N LEU A 17 -35.28 1.60 24.70
CA LEU A 17 -36.12 2.73 25.08
C LEU A 17 -37.62 2.41 25.03
N ILE A 18 -38.07 1.56 24.10
CA ILE A 18 -39.49 1.17 23.96
C ILE A 18 -39.85 -0.14 24.68
N TYR A 19 -38.86 -0.91 25.15
CA TYR A 19 -39.03 -2.20 25.84
C TYR A 19 -40.07 -2.19 26.97
N PRO A 20 -40.12 -1.17 27.85
CA PRO A 20 -41.11 -1.13 28.93
C PRO A 20 -42.57 -1.13 28.45
N TRP A 21 -42.82 -0.69 27.21
CA TRP A 21 -44.15 -0.58 26.62
C TRP A 21 -44.56 -1.80 25.80
N VAL A 22 -43.60 -2.63 25.38
CA VAL A 22 -43.79 -3.68 24.37
C VAL A 22 -43.69 -5.10 24.97
N TYR A 23 -43.15 -5.24 26.19
CA TYR A 23 -42.83 -6.51 26.86
C TYR A 23 -44.01 -7.48 27.09
N ARG A 24 -45.27 -7.02 27.05
CA ARG A 24 -46.43 -7.86 27.40
C ARG A 24 -46.91 -8.83 26.30
N SER A 25 -46.42 -8.75 25.06
CA SER A 25 -46.90 -9.62 23.96
C SER A 25 -45.84 -10.62 23.48
N GLN A 26 -46.26 -11.86 23.22
CA GLN A 26 -45.41 -12.89 22.59
C GLN A 26 -45.05 -12.53 21.15
N LEU A 27 -45.96 -11.88 20.41
CA LEU A 27 -45.70 -11.41 19.05
C LEU A 27 -44.51 -10.45 19.01
N ALA A 28 -44.43 -9.52 19.98
CA ALA A 28 -43.30 -8.61 20.08
C ALA A 28 -41.97 -9.35 20.26
N HIS A 29 -41.92 -10.44 21.03
CA HIS A 29 -40.69 -11.23 21.19
C HIS A 29 -40.21 -11.85 19.87
N TYR A 30 -41.12 -12.36 19.03
CA TYR A 30 -40.76 -12.93 17.73
C TYR A 30 -40.33 -11.86 16.71
N VAL A 31 -41.05 -10.72 16.68
CA VAL A 31 -40.63 -9.56 15.87
C VAL A 31 -39.24 -9.10 16.30
N MET A 32 -38.96 -9.12 17.60
CA MET A 32 -37.66 -8.76 18.14
C MET A 32 -36.53 -9.69 17.77
N PHE A 33 -36.77 -10.99 17.79
CA PHE A 33 -35.79 -11.96 17.32
C PHE A 33 -35.51 -11.78 15.81
N GLY A 34 -36.54 -11.54 15.01
CA GLY A 34 -36.41 -11.26 13.58
C GLY A 34 -35.61 -9.98 13.29
N VAL A 35 -35.87 -8.92 14.06
CA VAL A 35 -35.20 -7.62 13.94
C VAL A 35 -33.75 -7.66 14.43
N ALA A 36 -33.43 -8.50 15.42
CA ALA A 36 -32.05 -8.74 15.89
C ALA A 36 -31.26 -9.70 14.98
N SER A 37 -31.90 -10.39 14.03
CA SER A 37 -31.23 -11.36 13.15
C SER A 37 -30.05 -10.77 12.34
N PRO A 38 -30.08 -9.53 11.83
CA PRO A 38 -28.93 -8.93 11.15
C PRO A 38 -27.75 -8.67 12.09
N LEU A 39 -28.02 -8.34 13.37
CA LEU A 39 -26.98 -8.23 14.41
C LEU A 39 -26.29 -9.58 14.60
N ILE A 40 -27.08 -10.64 14.75
CA ILE A 40 -26.60 -12.01 14.98
C ILE A 40 -25.74 -12.46 13.80
N VAL A 41 -26.22 -12.27 12.57
CA VAL A 41 -25.46 -12.56 11.34
C VAL A 41 -24.17 -11.73 11.30
N GLY A 42 -24.21 -10.45 11.69
CA GLY A 42 -23.04 -9.59 11.77
C GLY A 42 -22.01 -10.07 12.80
N LEU A 43 -22.46 -10.48 13.98
CA LEU A 43 -21.61 -11.03 15.04
C LEU A 43 -21.00 -12.39 14.68
N ILE A 44 -21.76 -13.27 14.04
CA ILE A 44 -21.25 -14.55 13.50
C ILE A 44 -20.18 -14.27 12.44
N SER A 45 -20.45 -13.34 11.52
CA SER A 45 -19.49 -12.95 10.47
C SER A 45 -18.21 -12.38 11.08
N ALA A 46 -18.33 -11.50 12.07
CA ALA A 46 -17.19 -10.93 12.78
C ALA A 46 -16.40 -11.98 13.57
N PHE A 47 -17.08 -12.92 14.24
CA PHE A 47 -16.45 -14.03 14.94
C PHE A 47 -15.66 -14.92 13.98
N ALA A 48 -16.27 -15.34 12.86
CA ALA A 48 -15.62 -16.15 11.84
C ALA A 48 -14.39 -15.45 11.25
N TRP A 49 -14.51 -14.16 10.93
CA TRP A 49 -13.38 -13.35 10.46
C TRP A 49 -12.26 -13.27 11.50
N ARG A 50 -12.56 -13.02 12.78
CA ARG A 50 -11.54 -12.94 13.84
C ARG A 50 -10.84 -14.27 14.08
N VAL A 51 -11.57 -15.39 14.06
CA VAL A 51 -10.98 -16.73 14.14
C VAL A 51 -10.04 -16.97 12.95
N GLN A 52 -10.44 -16.54 11.75
CA GLN A 52 -9.58 -16.62 10.57
C GLN A 52 -8.32 -15.74 10.70
N VAL A 53 -8.45 -14.51 11.21
CA VAL A 53 -7.32 -13.61 11.49
C VAL A 53 -6.38 -14.19 12.53
N LEU A 54 -6.91 -14.78 13.61
CA LEU A 54 -6.12 -15.47 14.63
C LEU A 54 -5.37 -16.66 14.03
N ALA A 55 -6.03 -17.49 13.21
CA ALA A 55 -5.39 -18.61 12.54
C ALA A 55 -4.25 -18.16 11.60
N ARG A 56 -4.47 -17.09 10.82
CA ARG A 56 -3.42 -16.49 9.98
C ARG A 56 -2.29 -15.89 10.83
N SER A 57 -2.62 -15.20 11.91
CA SER A 57 -1.65 -14.62 12.86
C SER A 57 -0.79 -15.70 13.52
N LEU A 58 -1.37 -16.84 13.92
CA LEU A 58 -0.64 -17.99 14.46
C LEU A 58 0.30 -18.61 13.43
N ARG A 59 -0.14 -18.74 12.17
CA ARG A 59 0.72 -19.22 11.07
C ARG A 59 1.90 -18.28 10.84
N VAL A 60 1.63 -16.97 10.84
CA VAL A 60 2.63 -15.91 10.78
C VAL A 60 3.60 -15.97 11.97
N HIS A 61 3.08 -16.21 13.17
CA HIS A 61 3.89 -16.37 14.38
C HIS A 61 4.84 -17.57 14.28
N GLY A 62 4.42 -18.66 13.64
CA GLY A 62 5.30 -19.79 13.32
C GLY A 62 6.40 -19.47 12.31
N MET A 63 6.23 -18.44 11.47
CA MET A 63 7.25 -17.99 10.50
C MET A 63 8.27 -17.01 11.10
N LEU A 64 8.01 -16.49 12.30
CA LEU A 64 8.90 -15.56 13.00
C LEU A 64 9.97 -16.35 13.75
N ASN A 65 11.11 -16.59 13.10
CA ASN A 65 12.30 -17.21 13.71
C ASN A 65 13.05 -16.21 14.61
N VAL A 66 12.38 -15.66 15.64
CA VAL A 66 12.88 -14.56 16.48
C VAL A 66 12.85 -14.96 17.97
N SER A 67 13.74 -14.36 18.78
CA SER A 67 14.07 -14.69 20.18
C SER A 67 12.88 -14.78 21.17
N GLY A 68 13.09 -15.41 22.34
CA GLY A 68 12.02 -15.75 23.30
C GLY A 68 11.20 -14.60 23.88
N GLU A 69 11.78 -13.40 24.00
CA GLU A 69 11.07 -12.22 24.54
C GLU A 69 10.00 -11.68 23.55
N PHE A 70 10.28 -11.80 22.24
CA PHE A 70 9.35 -11.49 21.15
C PHE A 70 8.12 -12.39 21.20
N ARG A 71 8.35 -13.70 21.40
CA ARG A 71 7.27 -14.70 21.53
C ARG A 71 6.32 -14.28 22.65
N GLY A 72 6.85 -13.80 23.77
CA GLY A 72 6.07 -13.30 24.91
C GLY A 72 5.19 -12.06 24.62
N ARG A 73 5.65 -11.09 23.82
CA ARG A 73 4.81 -9.92 23.45
C ARG A 73 3.76 -10.27 22.41
N SER A 74 4.11 -11.06 21.40
CA SER A 74 3.15 -11.49 20.38
C SER A 74 2.07 -12.40 20.99
N ILE A 75 2.42 -13.29 21.92
CA ILE A 75 1.44 -14.06 22.71
C ILE A 75 0.52 -13.13 23.51
N ARG A 76 1.03 -12.03 24.10
CA ARG A 76 0.19 -11.05 24.80
C ARG A 76 -0.82 -10.37 23.86
N LEU A 77 -0.41 -9.95 22.67
CA LEU A 77 -1.30 -9.34 21.68
C LEU A 77 -2.30 -10.35 21.10
N GLN A 78 -1.86 -11.60 20.86
CA GLN A 78 -2.77 -12.71 20.53
C GLN A 78 -3.75 -12.99 21.68
N GLY A 79 -3.32 -12.83 22.93
CA GLY A 79 -4.17 -12.89 24.11
C GLY A 79 -5.29 -11.84 24.11
N VAL A 80 -5.00 -10.62 23.65
CA VAL A 80 -6.04 -9.58 23.45
C VAL A 80 -7.03 -10.01 22.36
N LEU A 81 -6.55 -10.51 21.22
CA LEU A 81 -7.43 -11.00 20.14
C LEU A 81 -8.28 -12.20 20.60
N ILE A 82 -7.70 -13.14 21.34
CA ILE A 82 -8.40 -14.28 21.95
C ILE A 82 -9.44 -13.78 22.95
N GLY A 83 -9.10 -12.78 23.78
CA GLY A 83 -10.04 -12.13 24.68
C GLY A 83 -11.22 -11.48 23.96
N VAL A 84 -10.96 -10.79 22.84
CA VAL A 84 -12.00 -10.21 21.99
C VAL A 84 -12.86 -11.30 21.33
N ILE A 85 -12.27 -12.40 20.86
CA ILE A 85 -12.99 -13.56 20.31
C ILE A 85 -13.88 -14.20 21.39
N ALA A 86 -13.35 -14.39 22.61
CA ALA A 86 -14.08 -14.93 23.74
C ALA A 86 -15.24 -14.02 24.16
N LEU A 87 -15.02 -12.70 24.19
CA LEU A 87 -16.06 -11.71 24.45
C LEU A 87 -17.15 -11.79 23.37
N THR A 88 -16.77 -11.86 22.09
CA THR A 88 -17.72 -11.97 20.97
C THR A 88 -18.52 -13.27 21.05
N ALA A 89 -17.87 -14.39 21.37
CA ALA A 89 -18.53 -15.67 21.55
C ALA A 89 -19.49 -15.65 22.75
N THR A 90 -19.11 -14.96 23.83
CA THR A 90 -19.95 -14.78 25.01
C THR A 90 -21.17 -13.94 24.67
N THR A 91 -21.00 -12.80 23.99
CA THR A 91 -22.10 -11.96 23.50
C THR A 91 -23.01 -12.72 22.53
N LEU A 92 -22.45 -13.55 21.65
CA LEU A 92 -23.23 -14.39 20.74
C LEU A 92 -24.05 -15.43 21.52
N ALA A 93 -23.45 -16.09 22.52
CA ALA A 93 -24.14 -17.03 23.39
C ALA A 93 -25.24 -16.33 24.21
N THR A 94 -24.97 -15.17 24.82
CA THR A 94 -25.97 -14.42 25.60
C THR A 94 -27.03 -13.75 24.74
N SER A 95 -26.79 -13.54 23.44
CA SER A 95 -27.80 -12.98 22.53
C SER A 95 -28.71 -14.07 21.95
N ILE A 96 -28.18 -15.26 21.66
CA ILE A 96 -28.94 -16.36 21.06
C ILE A 96 -29.66 -17.22 22.11
N LEU A 97 -28.97 -17.59 23.20
CA LEU A 97 -29.47 -18.58 24.17
C LEU A 97 -30.72 -18.10 24.93
N PRO A 98 -30.80 -16.84 25.42
CA PRO A 98 -31.99 -16.34 26.11
C PRO A 98 -33.18 -16.11 25.20
N GLY A 99 -32.94 -15.78 23.92
CA GLY A 99 -33.98 -15.74 22.89
C GLY A 99 -34.57 -17.13 22.60
N LEU A 100 -33.76 -18.18 22.70
CA LEU A 100 -34.20 -19.58 22.60
C LEU A 100 -34.86 -20.12 23.88
N LEU A 101 -34.44 -19.65 25.07
CA LEU A 101 -34.80 -20.22 26.37
C LEU A 101 -35.74 -19.34 27.23
N TYR A 102 -36.26 -18.21 26.72
CA TYR A 102 -37.16 -17.31 27.44
C TYR A 102 -36.63 -16.84 28.82
N LEU A 103 -35.33 -16.58 28.94
CA LEU A 103 -34.72 -16.14 30.19
C LEU A 103 -34.70 -14.60 30.28
N ASN A 104 -35.21 -14.05 31.40
CA ASN A 104 -35.17 -12.62 31.73
C ASN A 104 -33.72 -12.17 31.99
N VAL A 105 -33.00 -11.82 30.95
CA VAL A 105 -31.66 -11.22 31.09
C VAL A 105 -31.81 -9.77 31.56
N LYS A 106 -31.25 -9.48 32.74
CA LYS A 106 -31.28 -8.14 33.34
C LYS A 106 -30.63 -7.12 32.39
N LEU A 107 -31.30 -5.98 32.24
CA LEU A 107 -30.92 -4.78 31.49
C LEU A 107 -29.43 -4.37 31.65
N THR A 108 -28.83 -4.68 32.79
CA THR A 108 -27.42 -4.43 33.11
C THR A 108 -26.43 -5.20 32.22
N VAL A 109 -26.74 -6.44 31.83
CA VAL A 109 -25.87 -7.22 30.93
C VAL A 109 -25.91 -6.67 29.51
N ALA A 110 -27.11 -6.31 29.05
CA ALA A 110 -27.31 -5.69 27.74
C ALA A 110 -26.61 -4.33 27.63
N ALA A 111 -26.67 -3.49 28.68
CA ALA A 111 -26.00 -2.19 28.68
C ALA A 111 -24.47 -2.30 28.59
N VAL A 112 -23.86 -3.27 29.27
CA VAL A 112 -22.42 -3.53 29.18
C VAL A 112 -22.04 -4.08 27.80
N ASP A 113 -22.83 -5.02 27.26
CA ASP A 113 -22.62 -5.53 25.90
C ASP A 113 -22.68 -4.40 24.84
N TYR A 114 -23.69 -3.53 24.90
CA TYR A 114 -23.82 -2.41 23.97
C TYR A 114 -22.70 -1.37 24.12
N MET A 115 -22.25 -1.10 25.35
CA MET A 115 -21.11 -0.21 25.60
C MET A 115 -19.81 -0.78 25.00
N LEU A 116 -19.57 -2.09 25.16
CA LEU A 116 -18.40 -2.76 24.58
C LEU A 116 -18.47 -2.77 23.05
N VAL A 117 -19.63 -3.02 22.46
CA VAL A 117 -19.80 -2.93 21.00
C VAL A 117 -19.54 -1.50 20.50
N ALA A 118 -20.04 -0.48 21.18
CA ALA A 118 -19.79 0.92 20.80
C ALA A 118 -18.30 1.31 20.88
N ILE A 119 -17.60 0.89 21.94
CA ILE A 119 -16.18 1.21 22.14
C ILE A 119 -15.28 0.48 21.14
N PHE A 120 -15.52 -0.81 20.91
CA PHE A 120 -14.63 -1.65 20.12
C PHE A 120 -14.96 -1.73 18.63
N TYR A 121 -16.19 -1.45 18.22
CA TYR A 121 -16.61 -1.53 16.82
C TYR A 121 -16.88 -0.14 16.23
N VAL A 122 -17.68 0.69 16.89
CA VAL A 122 -18.13 1.95 16.29
C VAL A 122 -17.00 3.00 16.25
N ARG A 123 -16.22 3.13 17.31
CA ARG A 123 -15.20 4.19 17.42
C ARG A 123 -14.03 4.05 16.43
N PRO A 124 -13.41 2.86 16.23
CA PRO A 124 -12.38 2.69 15.20
C PRO A 124 -12.93 2.92 13.78
N GLU A 125 -14.19 2.58 13.55
CA GLU A 125 -14.86 2.76 12.26
C GLU A 125 -15.13 4.25 11.97
N VAL A 126 -15.64 5.01 12.93
CA VAL A 126 -15.83 6.47 12.76
C VAL A 126 -14.50 7.16 12.48
N ASN A 127 -13.40 6.75 13.11
CA ASN A 127 -12.07 7.26 12.77
C ASN A 127 -11.61 6.83 11.36
N LEU A 128 -11.97 5.63 10.91
CA LEU A 128 -11.68 5.18 9.56
C LEU A 128 -12.38 6.03 8.50
N TYR A 129 -13.63 6.42 8.78
CA TYR A 129 -14.48 7.22 7.91
C TYR A 129 -14.30 8.73 8.08
N ALA A 130 -13.76 9.24 9.18
CA ALA A 130 -13.49 10.66 9.33
C ALA A 130 -12.27 11.10 8.51
N ASP A 131 -11.28 10.21 8.32
CA ASP A 131 -10.05 10.45 7.55
C ASP A 131 -10.11 9.81 6.16
N PHE A 132 -11.04 10.29 5.31
CA PHE A 132 -11.24 9.82 3.93
C PHE A 132 -10.10 10.17 2.97
N ASP A 133 -9.32 11.22 3.26
CA ASP A 133 -8.28 11.68 2.34
C ASP A 133 -6.94 11.01 2.66
N ARG A 134 -6.80 9.76 2.21
CA ARG A 134 -5.56 8.99 2.35
C ARG A 134 -4.83 8.98 1.02
N ALA A 135 -4.19 10.10 0.71
CA ALA A 135 -3.28 10.18 -0.42
C ALA A 135 -2.16 9.14 -0.26
N LEU A 136 -1.86 8.41 -1.33
CA LEU A 136 -0.61 7.65 -1.39
C LEU A 136 0.53 8.66 -1.30
N HIS A 137 1.42 8.48 -0.33
CA HIS A 137 2.56 9.38 -0.16
C HIS A 137 3.58 9.20 -1.27
N ASP A 138 4.23 10.30 -1.64
CA ASP A 138 5.33 10.28 -2.59
C ASP A 138 6.54 9.56 -1.99
N ILE A 139 7.22 8.77 -2.82
CA ILE A 139 8.50 8.15 -2.46
C ILE A 139 9.48 9.26 -2.09
N ARG A 140 10.01 9.23 -0.87
CA ARG A 140 10.95 10.24 -0.38
C ARG A 140 12.20 10.30 -1.24
N MET A 141 12.70 11.51 -1.50
CA MET A 141 14.02 11.74 -2.09
C MET A 141 15.06 11.86 -0.95
N PRO A 142 16.05 10.97 -0.84
CA PRO A 142 17.03 10.96 0.27
C PRO A 142 18.07 12.08 0.16
N PHE A 143 18.44 12.46 -1.06
CA PHE A 143 19.38 13.55 -1.35
C PHE A 143 19.04 14.17 -2.70
N ASN A 144 19.54 15.37 -2.98
CA ASN A 144 19.39 16.02 -4.28
C ASN A 144 20.73 15.99 -5.03
N ILE A 145 20.77 15.29 -6.17
CA ILE A 145 22.00 15.11 -6.94
C ILE A 145 22.56 16.42 -7.47
N LYS A 146 21.73 17.46 -7.69
CA LYS A 146 22.24 18.79 -8.09
C LYS A 146 23.12 19.40 -7.03
N ASP A 147 22.73 19.28 -5.77
CA ASP A 147 23.51 19.84 -4.67
C ASP A 147 24.86 19.11 -4.53
N VAL A 148 24.92 17.84 -4.91
CA VAL A 148 26.17 17.06 -4.99
C VAL A 148 27.03 17.51 -6.18
N ILE A 149 26.44 17.59 -7.37
CA ILE A 149 27.14 18.01 -8.62
C ILE A 149 27.71 19.42 -8.48
N GLU A 150 26.98 20.33 -7.85
CA GLU A 150 27.39 21.71 -7.62
C GLU A 150 28.33 21.88 -6.40
N GLY A 151 28.69 20.79 -5.72
CA GLY A 151 29.63 20.79 -4.58
C GLY A 151 29.07 21.42 -3.30
N ARG A 152 27.75 21.59 -3.20
CA ARG A 152 27.08 22.06 -1.96
C ARG A 152 27.00 20.97 -0.90
N VAL A 153 26.99 19.72 -1.33
CA VAL A 153 27.03 18.51 -0.48
C VAL A 153 28.17 17.63 -0.96
N ASP A 154 29.00 17.17 -0.02
CA ASP A 154 30.08 16.24 -0.35
C ASP A 154 29.49 14.85 -0.67
N ALA A 155 29.93 14.23 -1.77
CA ALA A 155 29.45 12.92 -2.19
C ALA A 155 29.65 11.82 -1.13
N SER A 156 30.68 11.94 -0.28
CA SER A 156 30.95 11.00 0.82
C SER A 156 29.93 11.08 1.97
N GLN A 157 29.17 12.17 2.04
CA GLN A 157 28.13 12.38 3.07
C GLN A 157 26.75 11.90 2.61
N VAL A 158 26.61 11.51 1.34
CA VAL A 158 25.34 11.06 0.78
C VAL A 158 25.10 9.60 1.16
N SER A 159 24.09 9.37 2.00
CA SER A 159 23.55 8.02 2.21
C SER A 159 22.46 7.75 1.18
N MET A 160 22.61 6.68 0.40
CA MET A 160 21.58 6.28 -0.56
C MET A 160 20.40 5.60 0.13
N GLY A 161 20.62 4.81 1.17
CA GLY A 161 19.57 4.09 1.87
C GLY A 161 19.68 4.16 3.39
N VAL A 162 18.93 3.29 4.05
CA VAL A 162 18.90 3.20 5.52
C VAL A 162 19.70 2.00 5.99
N SER A 163 20.70 2.26 6.82
CA SER A 163 21.55 1.27 7.47
C SER A 163 21.15 1.02 8.92
N ARG A 164 20.50 2.00 9.56
CA ARG A 164 20.06 1.96 10.96
C ARG A 164 18.65 2.50 11.10
N LEU A 165 17.86 1.95 12.03
CA LEU A 165 16.51 2.46 12.30
C LEU A 165 16.46 3.95 12.68
N SER A 166 17.54 4.52 13.22
CA SER A 166 17.68 5.95 13.54
C SER A 166 17.71 6.87 12.33
N GLU A 167 17.96 6.33 11.13
CA GLU A 167 18.01 7.08 9.87
C GLU A 167 16.63 7.15 9.19
N LEU A 168 15.66 6.37 9.68
CA LEU A 168 14.27 6.46 9.23
C LEU A 168 13.69 7.84 9.59
N ASP A 169 12.73 8.27 8.78
CA ASP A 169 11.98 9.49 9.08
C ASP A 169 11.20 9.34 10.40
N MET A 170 10.94 10.47 11.06
CA MET A 170 10.20 10.50 12.32
C MET A 170 8.83 9.85 12.17
N TYR A 171 8.14 10.11 11.05
CA TYR A 171 6.82 9.52 10.80
C TYR A 171 6.93 8.01 10.56
N GLU A 172 7.87 7.53 9.76
CA GLU A 172 8.10 6.08 9.56
C GLU A 172 8.30 5.38 10.90
N THR A 173 9.22 5.94 11.70
CA THR A 173 9.59 5.43 13.02
C THR A 173 8.41 5.38 13.98
N LEU A 174 7.57 6.42 14.00
CA LEU A 174 6.36 6.48 14.84
C LEU A 174 5.25 5.56 14.31
N SER A 175 5.10 5.48 12.99
CA SER A 175 4.06 4.68 12.34
C SER A 175 4.26 3.18 12.58
N LEU A 176 5.50 2.72 12.78
CA LEU A 176 5.80 1.35 13.20
C LEU A 176 5.17 1.03 14.57
N ASP A 177 5.17 1.98 15.51
CA ASP A 177 4.58 1.81 16.85
C ASP A 177 3.05 1.94 16.83
N ALA A 178 2.50 2.68 15.86
CA ALA A 178 1.05 2.82 15.68
C ALA A 178 0.38 1.54 15.15
N CYS A 179 1.15 0.56 14.67
CA CYS A 179 0.62 -0.67 14.10
C CYS A 179 -0.17 -1.50 15.14
N VAL A 180 -1.44 -1.77 14.83
CA VAL A 180 -2.38 -2.56 15.66
C VAL A 180 -2.62 -3.97 15.12
N GLU A 181 -1.79 -4.45 14.18
CA GLU A 181 -1.77 -5.85 13.68
C GLU A 181 -3.06 -6.39 13.03
N ILE A 182 -3.96 -5.51 12.59
CA ILE A 182 -5.27 -5.89 12.02
C ILE A 182 -5.19 -6.74 10.73
N GLY A 183 -4.05 -6.73 10.02
CA GLY A 183 -3.82 -7.56 8.83
C GLY A 183 -4.32 -7.01 7.49
N ALA A 184 -4.91 -5.81 7.44
CA ALA A 184 -5.39 -5.20 6.19
C ALA A 184 -4.29 -5.09 5.10
N CYS A 185 -3.06 -4.78 5.52
CA CYS A 185 -1.90 -4.71 4.63
C CYS A 185 -1.50 -6.07 4.04
N GLU A 186 -1.65 -7.16 4.78
CA GLU A 186 -1.35 -8.53 4.34
C GLU A 186 -2.44 -9.05 3.39
N GLU A 187 -3.72 -8.79 3.71
CA GLU A 187 -4.86 -9.17 2.88
C GLU A 187 -4.87 -8.48 1.51
N SER A 188 -4.43 -7.22 1.47
CA SER A 188 -4.39 -6.43 0.22
C SER A 188 -3.10 -6.64 -0.58
N CYS A 189 -2.15 -7.44 -0.08
CA CYS A 189 -0.83 -7.55 -0.69
C CYS A 189 -0.84 -8.59 -1.84
N PRO A 190 -0.56 -8.17 -3.10
CA PRO A 190 -0.49 -9.11 -4.21
C PRO A 190 0.67 -10.10 -4.07
N ALA A 191 1.78 -9.69 -3.43
CA ALA A 191 2.93 -10.56 -3.19
C ALA A 191 2.58 -11.69 -2.21
N THR A 192 1.90 -11.35 -1.11
CA THR A 192 1.39 -12.35 -0.15
C THR A 192 0.40 -13.30 -0.82
N ALA A 193 -0.55 -12.76 -1.60
CA ALA A 193 -1.53 -13.57 -2.33
C ALA A 193 -0.87 -14.54 -3.33
N ALA A 194 0.23 -14.13 -3.95
CA ALA A 194 1.03 -14.96 -4.85
C ALA A 194 1.99 -15.94 -4.14
N GLY A 195 1.96 -16.01 -2.80
CA GLY A 195 2.84 -16.88 -2.02
C GLY A 195 4.32 -16.47 -2.04
N ARG A 196 4.61 -15.22 -2.41
CA ARG A 196 5.97 -14.66 -2.33
C ARG A 196 6.36 -14.47 -0.86
N PRO A 197 7.65 -14.42 -0.53
CA PRO A 197 8.12 -14.31 0.86
C PRO A 197 7.96 -12.88 1.38
N LEU A 198 6.77 -12.29 1.35
CA LEU A 198 6.47 -11.00 1.94
C LEU A 198 5.11 -11.07 2.62
N SER A 199 5.10 -10.77 3.92
CA SER A 199 3.91 -10.28 4.62
C SER A 199 4.22 -8.87 5.12
N PRO A 200 3.54 -7.82 4.62
CA PRO A 200 3.75 -6.46 5.09
C PRO A 200 3.52 -6.30 6.60
N ARG A 201 2.55 -7.05 7.16
CA ARG A 201 2.29 -7.08 8.60
C ARG A 201 3.50 -7.62 9.37
N VAL A 202 4.08 -8.72 8.90
CA VAL A 202 5.27 -9.34 9.52
C VAL A 202 6.48 -8.43 9.45
N LEU A 203 6.70 -7.79 8.30
CA LEU A 203 7.80 -6.87 8.09
C LEU A 203 7.71 -5.69 9.08
N VAL A 204 6.55 -5.03 9.18
CA VAL A 204 6.31 -3.95 10.15
C VAL A 204 6.59 -4.44 11.57
N ARG A 205 6.18 -5.66 11.90
CA ARG A 205 6.37 -6.23 13.23
C ARG A 205 7.82 -6.46 13.58
N LYS A 206 8.58 -7.05 12.66
CA LYS A 206 10.02 -7.27 12.79
C LYS A 206 10.75 -5.95 13.06
N LEU A 207 10.44 -4.91 12.29
CA LEU A 207 11.04 -3.58 12.44
C LEU A 207 10.68 -2.91 13.77
N ALA A 208 9.40 -2.92 14.15
CA ALA A 208 8.94 -2.37 15.42
C ALA A 208 9.57 -3.10 16.63
N MET A 209 9.78 -4.41 16.53
CA MET A 209 10.47 -5.17 17.58
C MET A 209 11.96 -4.85 17.63
N LEU A 210 12.64 -4.84 16.48
CA LEU A 210 14.06 -4.49 16.41
C LEU A 210 14.32 -3.12 17.05
N LYS A 211 13.46 -2.13 16.77
CA LYS A 211 13.46 -0.81 17.41
C LYS A 211 13.38 -0.90 18.93
N GLY A 212 12.46 -1.72 19.45
CA GLY A 212 12.17 -1.83 20.87
C GLY A 212 13.14 -2.69 21.69
N THR A 213 13.86 -3.63 21.07
CA THR A 213 14.80 -4.53 21.77
C THR A 213 16.24 -4.04 21.69
N THR A 214 16.66 -3.65 20.49
CA THR A 214 18.07 -3.35 20.19
C THR A 214 18.30 -1.85 20.08
N GLY A 215 17.22 -1.06 20.06
CA GLY A 215 17.26 0.40 20.01
C GLY A 215 17.42 0.94 18.58
N PRO A 216 17.45 2.27 18.44
CA PRO A 216 17.42 2.93 17.13
C PRO A 216 18.70 2.73 16.30
N GLY A 217 19.84 2.34 16.90
CA GLY A 217 21.08 2.08 16.16
C GLY A 217 21.13 0.72 15.42
N SER A 218 20.07 -0.07 15.48
CA SER A 218 20.03 -1.43 14.93
C SER A 218 19.79 -1.45 13.41
N ASN A 219 20.33 -2.48 12.75
CA ASN A 219 20.24 -2.64 11.30
C ASN A 219 18.96 -3.40 10.90
N PRO A 220 18.05 -2.79 10.13
CA PRO A 220 16.80 -3.44 9.69
C PRO A 220 17.01 -4.74 8.89
N LEU A 221 18.13 -4.85 8.18
CA LEU A 221 18.47 -6.03 7.37
C LEU A 221 18.81 -7.27 8.21
N ASP A 222 18.98 -7.11 9.53
CA ASP A 222 19.20 -8.25 10.44
C ASP A 222 17.92 -9.07 10.65
N VAL A 223 16.74 -8.47 10.42
CA VAL A 223 15.43 -9.10 10.63
C VAL A 223 14.58 -9.21 9.36
N VAL A 224 14.88 -8.41 8.33
CA VAL A 224 14.19 -8.42 7.03
C VAL A 224 15.14 -8.95 5.95
N SER A 225 14.72 -9.99 5.23
CA SER A 225 15.53 -10.58 4.15
C SER A 225 15.45 -9.79 2.84
N ASP A 226 16.45 -9.98 1.96
CA ASP A 226 16.44 -9.36 0.63
C ASP A 226 15.22 -9.78 -0.18
N ASP A 227 14.84 -11.06 -0.11
CA ASP A 227 13.70 -11.59 -0.84
C ASP A 227 12.37 -10.99 -0.35
N GLU A 228 12.24 -10.70 0.96
CA GLU A 228 11.11 -9.93 1.51
C GLU A 228 11.03 -8.54 0.89
N LEU A 229 12.17 -7.85 0.80
CA LEU A 229 12.26 -6.51 0.24
C LEU A 229 11.95 -6.52 -1.26
N TRP A 230 12.50 -7.46 -2.03
CA TRP A 230 12.31 -7.55 -3.48
C TRP A 230 10.93 -8.06 -3.91
N ALA A 231 10.22 -8.78 -3.04
CA ALA A 231 8.87 -9.25 -3.31
C ALA A 231 7.81 -8.11 -3.35
N CYS A 232 8.09 -6.96 -2.73
CA CYS A 232 7.17 -5.83 -2.74
C CYS A 232 7.00 -5.25 -4.16
N THR A 233 5.76 -5.13 -4.65
CA THR A 233 5.51 -4.51 -5.97
C THR A 233 5.40 -2.98 -5.90
N THR A 234 5.52 -2.38 -4.72
CA THR A 234 5.37 -0.92 -4.50
C THR A 234 4.04 -0.37 -5.04
N CYS A 235 2.97 -1.16 -4.95
CA CYS A 235 1.63 -0.78 -5.43
C CYS A 235 0.85 0.14 -4.48
N GLY A 236 1.26 0.25 -3.21
CA GLY A 236 0.60 1.11 -2.22
C GLY A 236 -0.74 0.61 -1.67
N ALA A 237 -1.26 -0.55 -2.12
CA ALA A 237 -2.55 -1.07 -1.62
C ALA A 237 -2.56 -1.27 -0.09
N CYS A 238 -1.42 -1.69 0.47
CA CYS A 238 -1.25 -1.90 1.90
C CYS A 238 -1.20 -0.59 2.72
N THR A 239 -0.67 0.49 2.16
CA THR A 239 -0.63 1.81 2.82
C THR A 239 -1.99 2.48 2.71
N TYR A 240 -2.64 2.41 1.55
CA TYR A 240 -3.99 2.92 1.32
C TYR A 240 -5.02 2.30 2.28
N ASN A 241 -5.01 0.97 2.43
CA ASN A 241 -5.94 0.25 3.31
C ASN A 241 -5.56 0.30 4.80
N CYS A 242 -4.48 1.00 5.19
CA CYS A 242 -4.04 1.05 6.58
C CYS A 242 -4.82 2.11 7.38
N PRO A 243 -5.57 1.74 8.45
CA PRO A 243 -6.31 2.69 9.29
C PRO A 243 -5.43 3.71 10.01
N VAL A 244 -4.18 3.33 10.29
CA VAL A 244 -3.23 4.08 11.13
C VAL A 244 -2.04 4.60 10.31
N GLY A 245 -2.09 4.45 8.98
CA GLY A 245 -1.11 5.06 8.06
C GLY A 245 0.34 4.55 8.20
N VAL A 246 0.58 3.24 8.38
CA VAL A 246 1.94 2.70 8.49
C VAL A 246 2.71 2.80 7.16
N ARG A 247 3.81 3.57 7.13
CA ARG A 247 4.64 3.86 5.95
C ARG A 247 5.73 2.81 5.65
N HIS A 248 5.38 1.53 5.69
CA HIS A 248 6.33 0.44 5.48
C HIS A 248 6.80 0.28 4.02
N VAL A 249 6.07 0.81 3.04
CA VAL A 249 6.54 0.81 1.63
C VAL A 249 7.74 1.74 1.46
N ASP A 250 7.75 2.90 2.11
CA ASP A 250 8.87 3.84 2.09
C ASP A 250 10.11 3.21 2.71
N ILE A 251 9.94 2.56 3.88
CA ILE A 251 11.01 1.82 4.55
C ILE A 251 11.55 0.71 3.62
N ILE A 252 10.70 -0.04 2.93
CA ILE A 252 11.14 -1.07 1.97
C ILE A 252 12.01 -0.44 0.86
N ILE A 253 11.62 0.72 0.32
CA ILE A 253 12.39 1.40 -0.73
C ILE A 253 13.74 1.87 -0.17
N ASP A 254 13.79 2.44 1.03
CA ASP A 254 15.04 2.85 1.67
C ASP A 254 15.99 1.68 1.94
N LEU A 255 15.43 0.52 2.32
CA LEU A 255 16.22 -0.70 2.47
C LEU A 255 16.68 -1.26 1.13
N ARG A 256 15.88 -1.15 0.06
CA ARG A 256 16.33 -1.49 -1.30
C ARG A 256 17.48 -0.60 -1.77
N ARG A 257 17.43 0.71 -1.45
CA ARG A 257 18.55 1.62 -1.72
C ARG A 257 19.83 1.14 -1.03
N ARG A 258 19.71 0.68 0.22
CA ARG A 258 20.84 0.06 0.94
C ARG A 258 21.31 -1.24 0.28
N LEU A 259 20.41 -2.09 -0.22
CA LEU A 259 20.80 -3.31 -0.94
C LEU A 259 21.55 -3.01 -2.24
N VAL A 260 21.11 -1.99 -2.99
CA VAL A 260 21.80 -1.50 -4.19
C VAL A 260 23.21 -1.01 -3.85
N GLU A 261 23.35 -0.18 -2.81
CA GLU A 261 24.64 0.31 -2.32
C GLU A 261 25.60 -0.84 -1.93
N LEU A 262 25.07 -1.89 -1.30
CA LEU A 262 25.81 -3.10 -0.93
C LEU A 262 26.09 -4.05 -2.11
N GLY A 263 25.62 -3.74 -3.32
CA GLY A 263 25.74 -4.63 -4.49
C GLY A 263 24.91 -5.91 -4.40
N ARG A 264 23.89 -5.97 -3.53
CA ARG A 264 23.03 -7.14 -3.29
C ARG A 264 21.88 -7.21 -4.30
N LEU A 265 22.24 -7.34 -5.58
CA LEU A 265 21.32 -7.40 -6.71
C LEU A 265 21.46 -8.73 -7.46
N ASP A 266 20.33 -9.26 -7.95
CA ASP A 266 20.39 -10.37 -8.89
C ASP A 266 20.79 -9.90 -10.30
N GLN A 267 21.16 -10.85 -11.16
CA GLN A 267 21.61 -10.54 -12.52
C GLN A 267 20.56 -9.76 -13.34
N LYS A 268 19.26 -10.00 -13.14
CA LYS A 268 18.21 -9.33 -13.92
C LYS A 268 18.11 -7.85 -13.53
N LYS A 269 18.22 -7.54 -12.24
CA LYS A 269 18.24 -6.16 -11.72
C LYS A 269 19.50 -5.43 -12.19
N SER A 270 20.65 -6.08 -12.10
CA SER A 270 21.92 -5.51 -12.59
C SER A 270 21.86 -5.23 -14.10
N ASN A 271 21.33 -6.16 -14.90
CA ASN A 271 21.13 -5.96 -16.33
C ASN A 271 20.18 -4.80 -16.63
N LEU A 272 19.11 -4.62 -15.84
CA LEU A 272 18.20 -3.49 -16.01
C LEU A 272 18.92 -2.15 -15.78
N LEU A 273 19.71 -2.04 -14.71
CA LEU A 273 20.49 -0.82 -14.42
C LEU A 273 21.54 -0.55 -15.50
N LEU A 274 22.20 -1.61 -16.01
CA LEU A 274 23.12 -1.50 -17.14
C LEU A 274 22.40 -1.01 -18.41
N ASN A 275 21.22 -1.55 -18.72
CA ASN A 275 20.43 -1.11 -19.88
C ASN A 275 20.06 0.37 -19.78
N LEU A 276 19.63 0.82 -18.60
CA LEU A 276 19.33 2.23 -18.35
C LEU A 276 20.56 3.13 -18.54
N SER A 277 21.74 2.62 -18.18
CA SER A 277 23.00 3.35 -18.29
C SER A 277 23.51 3.43 -19.73
N GLN A 278 23.44 2.31 -20.47
CA GLN A 278 24.01 2.19 -21.81
C GLN A 278 23.07 2.69 -22.90
N TYR A 279 21.79 2.32 -22.82
CA TYR A 279 20.80 2.61 -23.85
C TYR A 279 19.80 3.70 -23.43
N GLY A 280 19.76 4.06 -22.16
CA GLY A 280 18.77 5.01 -21.66
C GLY A 280 17.34 4.43 -21.62
N ASN A 281 17.16 3.12 -21.76
CA ASN A 281 15.85 2.46 -21.71
C ASN A 281 15.93 1.10 -21.00
N THR A 282 14.78 0.54 -20.63
CA THR A 282 14.72 -0.74 -19.91
C THR A 282 14.89 -1.97 -20.80
N MET A 283 14.83 -1.79 -22.12
CA MET A 283 14.72 -2.87 -23.11
C MET A 283 16.07 -3.29 -23.69
N GLY A 284 17.15 -2.56 -23.39
CA GLY A 284 18.51 -2.87 -23.87
C GLY A 284 18.66 -2.76 -25.38
N THR A 285 17.76 -2.01 -26.04
CA THR A 285 17.75 -1.80 -27.49
C THR A 285 18.22 -0.37 -27.79
N PRO A 286 18.95 -0.10 -28.88
CA PRO A 286 19.27 1.26 -29.28
C PRO A 286 18.01 2.14 -29.43
N ASN A 287 18.09 3.41 -29.04
CA ASN A 287 16.97 4.36 -29.21
C ASN A 287 16.77 4.80 -30.66
N TYR A 288 17.75 4.58 -31.53
CA TYR A 288 17.67 4.95 -32.93
C TYR A 288 16.49 4.25 -33.62
N GLY A 289 15.60 5.02 -34.26
CA GLY A 289 14.43 4.51 -34.96
C GLY A 289 13.29 4.05 -34.03
N ARG A 290 13.36 4.27 -32.71
CA ARG A 290 12.36 3.73 -31.75
C ARG A 290 10.92 4.18 -32.01
N HIS A 291 10.76 5.32 -32.69
CA HIS A 291 9.46 5.91 -33.05
C HIS A 291 9.22 6.01 -34.56
N GLU A 292 10.00 5.33 -35.41
CA GLU A 292 9.82 5.38 -36.86
C GLU A 292 8.41 4.92 -37.27
N TRP A 293 7.92 3.86 -36.66
CA TRP A 293 6.55 3.36 -36.85
C TRP A 293 5.45 4.35 -36.42
N LEU A 294 5.73 5.32 -35.54
CA LEU A 294 4.78 6.41 -35.22
C LEU A 294 4.78 7.48 -36.31
N ARG A 295 5.94 7.73 -36.92
CA ARG A 295 6.05 8.64 -38.06
C ARG A 295 5.29 8.10 -39.27
N GLU A 296 5.34 6.79 -39.51
CA GLU A 296 4.52 6.11 -40.53
C GLU A 296 3.01 6.30 -40.31
N LEU A 297 2.58 6.49 -39.06
CA LEU A 297 1.18 6.76 -38.70
C LEU A 297 0.81 8.25 -38.77
N GLY A 298 1.74 9.11 -39.20
CA GLY A 298 1.56 10.55 -39.37
C GLY A 298 1.86 11.39 -38.13
N VAL A 299 2.46 10.81 -37.08
CA VAL A 299 2.87 11.57 -35.88
C VAL A 299 4.21 12.27 -36.15
N LYS A 300 4.23 13.60 -36.01
CA LYS A 300 5.42 14.43 -36.26
C LYS A 300 6.37 14.44 -35.06
N THR A 301 7.67 14.59 -35.30
CA THR A 301 8.64 14.83 -34.23
C THR A 301 8.57 16.27 -33.72
N VAL A 302 9.19 16.54 -32.56
CA VAL A 302 9.34 17.90 -32.02
C VAL A 302 10.14 18.83 -32.94
N GLU A 303 11.01 18.28 -33.79
CA GLU A 303 11.75 19.03 -34.80
C GLU A 303 10.88 19.35 -36.02
N GLU A 304 10.06 18.39 -36.46
CA GLU A 304 9.13 18.54 -37.59
C GLU A 304 7.93 19.45 -37.25
N ASN A 305 7.56 19.55 -35.97
CA ASN A 305 6.46 20.40 -35.49
C ASN A 305 6.86 21.23 -34.26
N PRO A 306 7.64 22.31 -34.41
CA PRO A 306 8.05 23.15 -33.27
C PRO A 306 6.89 23.86 -32.56
N GLY A 307 5.71 23.94 -33.20
CA GLY A 307 4.50 24.57 -32.66
C GLY A 307 3.56 23.62 -31.91
N PHE A 308 4.02 22.41 -31.58
CA PHE A 308 3.20 21.40 -30.90
C PHE A 308 2.63 21.90 -29.57
N GLN A 309 1.44 21.42 -29.20
CA GLN A 309 0.79 21.76 -27.93
C GLN A 309 0.95 20.66 -26.88
N TYR A 310 1.11 19.41 -27.32
CA TYR A 310 1.22 18.22 -26.48
C TYR A 310 2.41 17.38 -26.91
N LEU A 311 3.28 17.04 -25.97
CA LEU A 311 4.27 16.00 -26.16
C LEU A 311 3.64 14.64 -25.85
N LEU A 312 3.65 13.70 -26.79
CA LEU A 312 3.33 12.30 -26.51
C LEU A 312 4.59 11.60 -26.01
N TRP A 313 4.62 11.30 -24.71
CA TRP A 313 5.62 10.46 -24.08
C TRP A 313 5.22 8.99 -24.20
N VAL A 314 5.94 8.25 -25.03
CA VAL A 314 5.59 6.88 -25.40
C VAL A 314 6.09 5.89 -24.34
N GLY A 315 7.27 6.16 -23.78
CA GLY A 315 7.93 5.33 -22.79
C GLY A 315 8.57 4.07 -23.38
N CYS A 316 9.37 3.39 -22.57
CA CYS A 316 10.17 2.23 -23.01
C CYS A 316 9.29 1.11 -23.58
N MET A 317 8.23 0.73 -22.87
CA MET A 317 7.33 -0.34 -23.31
C MET A 317 6.60 0.04 -24.60
N GLY A 318 5.98 1.22 -24.65
CA GLY A 318 5.26 1.67 -25.86
C GLY A 318 6.15 1.80 -27.09
N SER A 319 7.45 2.01 -26.91
CA SER A 319 8.40 2.12 -28.01
C SER A 319 8.86 0.77 -28.56
N PHE A 320 9.09 -0.22 -27.71
CA PHE A 320 9.78 -1.47 -28.11
C PHE A 320 8.92 -2.72 -28.01
N ASP A 321 7.96 -2.79 -27.07
CA ASP A 321 7.11 -3.96 -26.87
C ASP A 321 5.95 -3.97 -27.88
N SER A 322 5.82 -5.03 -28.66
CA SER A 322 4.82 -5.14 -29.72
C SER A 322 3.38 -5.08 -29.19
N ARG A 323 3.12 -5.63 -28.00
CA ARG A 323 1.80 -5.58 -27.37
C ARG A 323 1.46 -4.16 -26.91
N ALA A 324 2.42 -3.46 -26.32
CA ALA A 324 2.25 -2.07 -25.89
C ALA A 324 2.08 -1.12 -27.08
N ARG A 325 2.73 -1.38 -28.22
CA ARG A 325 2.54 -0.60 -29.46
C ARG A 325 1.09 -0.58 -29.94
N GLU A 326 0.35 -1.67 -29.80
CA GLU A 326 -1.08 -1.70 -30.17
C GLU A 326 -1.92 -0.72 -29.34
N ILE A 327 -1.58 -0.53 -28.06
CA ILE A 327 -2.23 0.46 -27.18
C ILE A 327 -1.92 1.88 -27.67
N VAL A 328 -0.66 2.14 -28.04
CA VAL A 328 -0.26 3.44 -28.58
C VAL A 328 -0.98 3.71 -29.91
N LYS A 329 -1.07 2.73 -30.82
CA LYS A 329 -1.78 2.87 -32.10
C LYS A 329 -3.25 3.27 -31.88
N ALA A 330 -3.93 2.60 -30.97
CA ALA A 330 -5.30 2.95 -30.60
C ALA A 330 -5.41 4.39 -30.06
N LEU A 331 -4.45 4.83 -29.22
CA LEU A 331 -4.39 6.23 -28.78
C LEU A 331 -4.20 7.19 -29.97
N ILE A 332 -3.32 6.88 -30.92
CA ILE A 332 -3.11 7.70 -32.12
C ILE A 332 -4.38 7.81 -32.95
N GLU A 333 -5.14 6.73 -33.11
CA GLU A 333 -6.44 6.75 -33.79
C GLU A 333 -7.45 7.65 -33.07
N VAL A 334 -7.54 7.55 -31.74
CA VAL A 334 -8.39 8.45 -30.93
C VAL A 334 -7.99 9.91 -31.11
N LEU A 335 -6.68 10.21 -31.09
CA LEU A 335 -6.17 11.57 -31.30
C LEU A 335 -6.45 12.09 -32.72
N ARG A 336 -6.43 11.20 -33.72
CA ARG A 336 -6.77 11.51 -35.11
C ARG A 336 -8.26 11.87 -35.24
N GLU A 337 -9.15 11.04 -34.71
CA GLU A 337 -10.60 11.28 -34.72
C GLU A 337 -10.97 12.54 -33.92
N ALA A 338 -10.23 12.85 -32.85
CA ALA A 338 -10.42 14.08 -32.08
C ALA A 338 -9.88 15.35 -32.78
N GLY A 339 -9.24 15.23 -33.96
CA GLY A 339 -8.61 16.36 -34.65
C GLY A 339 -7.42 16.97 -33.88
N LEU A 340 -6.78 16.18 -33.03
CA LEU A 340 -5.66 16.62 -32.17
C LEU A 340 -4.29 16.17 -32.68
N LEU A 341 -4.22 15.25 -33.65
CA LEU A 341 -2.96 14.66 -34.11
C LEU A 341 -1.91 15.69 -34.56
N ASP A 342 -2.32 16.74 -35.30
CA ASP A 342 -1.42 17.81 -35.74
C ASP A 342 -0.87 18.69 -34.60
N LYS A 343 -1.48 18.63 -33.41
CA LYS A 343 -1.05 19.36 -32.21
C LYS A 343 -0.12 18.53 -31.33
N VAL A 344 0.09 17.26 -31.68
CA VAL A 344 0.92 16.32 -30.92
C VAL A 344 2.28 16.19 -31.60
N ALA A 345 3.33 16.07 -30.80
CA ALA A 345 4.67 15.71 -31.25
C ALA A 345 5.30 14.64 -30.37
N ILE A 346 6.28 13.93 -30.91
CA ILE A 346 7.09 12.92 -30.21
C ILE A 346 8.56 13.34 -30.18
N LEU A 347 9.32 12.87 -29.18
CA LEU A 347 10.76 13.14 -29.05
C LEU A 347 11.63 12.35 -30.02
N GLY A 348 11.07 11.35 -30.74
CA GLY A 348 11.86 10.48 -31.61
C GLY A 348 12.94 9.73 -30.82
N ASP A 349 14.16 9.74 -31.34
CA ASP A 349 15.31 9.01 -30.79
C ASP A 349 15.87 9.64 -29.49
N GLU A 350 15.52 10.90 -29.19
CA GLU A 350 15.94 11.58 -27.96
C GLU A 350 15.13 11.15 -26.72
N GLU A 351 14.01 10.44 -26.89
CA GLU A 351 13.26 9.93 -25.74
C GLU A 351 14.11 8.91 -24.97
N THR A 352 14.13 9.02 -23.64
CA THR A 352 14.76 8.03 -22.75
C THR A 352 13.78 7.57 -21.66
N CYS A 353 14.16 6.64 -20.79
CA CYS A 353 13.33 6.16 -19.70
C CYS A 353 12.91 7.30 -18.77
N CYS A 354 11.76 7.18 -18.09
CA CYS A 354 11.35 8.12 -17.04
C CYS A 354 12.17 7.96 -15.75
N GLY A 355 12.87 6.84 -15.58
CA GLY A 355 13.72 6.55 -14.42
C GLY A 355 13.02 5.83 -13.27
N ASP A 356 11.69 5.67 -13.32
CA ASP A 356 10.91 4.96 -12.27
C ASP A 356 11.48 3.57 -11.91
N PRO A 357 11.89 2.70 -12.87
CA PRO A 357 12.45 1.40 -12.53
C PRO A 357 13.74 1.49 -11.70
N ALA A 358 14.61 2.48 -11.96
CA ALA A 358 15.79 2.72 -11.14
C ALA A 358 15.39 3.16 -9.73
N ARG A 359 14.44 4.10 -9.63
CA ARG A 359 13.95 4.62 -8.35
C ARG A 359 13.33 3.53 -7.48
N ARG A 360 12.45 2.69 -8.04
CA ARG A 360 11.80 1.58 -7.33
C ARG A 360 12.74 0.45 -6.94
N LEU A 361 13.84 0.26 -7.70
CA LEU A 361 14.91 -0.65 -7.33
C LEU A 361 15.79 -0.11 -6.20
N GLY A 362 15.78 1.20 -5.96
CA GLY A 362 16.62 1.86 -4.97
C GLY A 362 17.90 2.48 -5.55
N GLU A 363 18.03 2.56 -6.87
CA GLU A 363 19.13 3.28 -7.51
C GLU A 363 18.75 4.75 -7.71
N GLU A 364 18.78 5.50 -6.61
CA GLU A 364 18.26 6.87 -6.56
C GLU A 364 19.10 7.86 -7.38
N GLY A 365 20.44 7.73 -7.35
CA GLY A 365 21.33 8.61 -8.11
C GLY A 365 21.02 8.55 -9.61
N ARG A 366 20.91 7.33 -10.15
CA ARG A 366 20.54 7.11 -11.57
C ARG A 366 19.17 7.67 -11.89
N PHE A 367 18.18 7.48 -11.02
CA PHE A 367 16.85 8.06 -11.22
C PHE A 367 16.93 9.57 -11.38
N GLN A 368 17.66 10.24 -10.48
CA GLN A 368 17.79 11.69 -10.51
C GLN A 368 18.53 12.17 -11.77
N GLU A 369 19.62 11.52 -12.18
CA GLU A 369 20.31 11.84 -13.45
C GLU A 369 19.37 11.78 -14.65
N ILE A 370 18.58 10.70 -14.75
CA ILE A 370 17.61 10.50 -15.83
C ILE A 370 16.53 11.58 -15.78
N ALA A 371 15.99 11.87 -14.59
CA ALA A 371 14.97 12.89 -14.40
C ALA A 371 15.48 14.28 -14.80
N LEU A 372 16.71 14.64 -14.43
CA LEU A 372 17.31 15.92 -14.79
C LEU A 372 17.52 16.06 -16.30
N ARG A 373 18.05 15.02 -16.95
CA ARG A 373 18.21 15.00 -18.41
C ARG A 373 16.87 15.15 -19.13
N ASN A 374 15.82 14.47 -18.64
CA ASN A 374 14.48 14.61 -19.22
C ASN A 374 13.90 16.02 -19.00
N ILE A 375 14.11 16.62 -17.83
CA ILE A 375 13.70 18.00 -17.55
C ILE A 375 14.40 18.98 -18.49
N GLU A 376 15.70 18.80 -18.73
CA GLU A 376 16.48 19.63 -19.66
C GLU A 376 15.99 19.47 -21.09
N LEU A 377 15.70 18.23 -21.51
CA LEU A 377 15.11 17.95 -22.82
C LEU A 377 13.75 18.61 -23.00
N PHE A 378 12.88 18.53 -21.99
CA PHE A 378 11.58 19.19 -21.99
C PHE A 378 11.71 20.71 -22.07
N ARG A 379 12.70 21.30 -21.38
CA ARG A 379 12.99 22.74 -21.47
C ARG A 379 13.51 23.13 -22.84
N LYS A 380 14.44 22.35 -23.42
CA LYS A 380 15.00 22.57 -24.76
C LYS A 380 13.88 22.70 -25.81
N TYR A 381 12.86 21.84 -25.75
CA TYR A 381 11.74 21.83 -26.69
C TYR A 381 10.51 22.61 -26.23
N GLY A 382 10.57 23.33 -25.11
CA GLY A 382 9.44 24.14 -24.62
C GLY A 382 8.18 23.34 -24.28
N VAL A 383 8.33 22.08 -23.85
CA VAL A 383 7.21 21.17 -23.52
C VAL A 383 6.37 21.76 -22.37
N ARG A 384 5.07 21.96 -22.61
CA ARG A 384 4.12 22.49 -21.62
C ARG A 384 3.10 21.48 -21.11
N ARG A 385 2.73 20.52 -21.96
CA ARG A 385 1.75 19.49 -21.67
C ARG A 385 2.24 18.16 -22.21
N ILE A 386 2.09 17.12 -21.42
CA ILE A 386 2.49 15.76 -21.76
C ILE A 386 1.25 14.88 -21.79
N ILE A 387 1.11 14.10 -22.86
CA ILE A 387 0.23 12.94 -22.93
C ILE A 387 1.14 11.74 -22.71
N THR A 388 0.85 10.92 -21.71
CA THR A 388 1.63 9.71 -21.43
C THR A 388 0.71 8.51 -21.32
N ILE A 389 1.16 7.40 -21.89
CA ILE A 389 0.59 6.06 -21.65
C ILE A 389 1.53 5.20 -20.80
N CYS A 390 2.70 5.74 -20.46
CA CYS A 390 3.57 5.15 -19.46
C CYS A 390 2.90 5.42 -18.10
N PRO A 391 2.50 4.38 -17.35
CA PRO A 391 1.85 4.54 -16.04
C PRO A 391 2.86 4.91 -14.93
N HIS A 392 4.12 5.12 -15.29
CA HIS A 392 5.25 5.39 -14.40
C HIS A 392 5.80 6.80 -14.59
#